data_AF-E9FHZ7-F1
#
_entry.id   AF-E9FHZ7-F1
#
_cell.length_a   1.000
_cell.length_b   1.000
_cell.length_c   1.000
_cell.angle_alpha   90.00
_cell.angle_beta   90.00
_cell.angle_gamma   90.00
#
_symmetry.space_group_name_H-M   'P 1'
#
loop_
_entity.id
_entity.type
_entity.pdbx_description
1 polymer ?
#
loop_
_entity_poly.entity_id
_entity_poly.type
_entity_poly.pdbx_seq_one_letter_code
_entity_poly.pdbx_strand_id
1 'polypeptide(L)'
;MNRIKELRKQKKVTQQEVAEAIGVTRRGFQKWENGESQITLKNAAQLADYFGVPLSYLLNQEEEWEKLQELHRKLPTVKEFDELHFKKQENRFKRFVQFVSNEDMKVKDRNLVLIFNLLVSSDETFGVNQIYPFPLDEKDEYHFTNQEKSEK
;
A
#
# COMPACT_ATOMS: atom_id res chain seq x y z
N MET A 1 -13.54 30.18 11.01
CA MET A 1 -12.61 29.95 9.87
C MET A 1 -12.95 28.56 9.34
N ASN A 2 -13.36 28.42 8.07
CA ASN A 2 -13.82 27.15 7.50
C ASN A 2 -12.81 26.67 6.44
N ARG A 3 -12.46 25.38 6.43
CA ARG A 3 -11.50 24.75 5.50
C ARG A 3 -11.83 24.97 4.03
N ILE A 4 -13.11 25.09 3.68
CA ILE A 4 -13.56 25.45 2.32
C ILE A 4 -12.91 26.78 1.88
N LYS A 5 -12.91 27.78 2.75
CA LYS A 5 -12.37 29.12 2.47
C LYS A 5 -10.84 29.12 2.37
N GLU A 6 -10.18 28.24 3.11
CA GLU A 6 -8.73 28.07 3.08
C GLU A 6 -8.29 27.41 1.78
N LEU A 7 -8.89 26.28 1.41
CA LEU A 7 -8.63 25.57 0.16
C LEU A 7 -8.87 26.47 -1.06
N ARG A 8 -9.96 27.25 -1.03
CA ARG A 8 -10.26 28.22 -2.07
C ARG A 8 -9.13 29.26 -2.22
N LYS A 9 -8.65 29.82 -1.10
CA LYS A 9 -7.56 30.80 -1.10
C LYS A 9 -6.23 30.19 -1.54
N GLN A 10 -5.92 28.96 -1.13
CA GLN A 10 -4.72 28.24 -1.56
C GLN A 10 -4.70 28.00 -3.08
N LYS A 11 -5.85 27.58 -3.64
CA LYS A 11 -6.02 27.38 -5.09
C LYS A 11 -6.19 28.70 -5.87
N LYS A 12 -6.25 29.85 -5.17
CA LYS A 12 -6.41 31.21 -5.73
C LYS A 12 -7.63 31.39 -6.64
N VAL A 13 -8.73 30.71 -6.32
CA VAL A 13 -10.00 30.81 -7.06
C VAL A 13 -11.03 31.64 -6.30
N THR A 14 -12.00 32.18 -7.02
CA THR A 14 -13.11 32.98 -6.51
C THR A 14 -14.26 32.08 -6.02
N GLN A 15 -15.16 32.64 -5.22
CA GLN A 15 -16.36 31.92 -4.78
C GLN A 15 -17.27 31.54 -5.96
N GLN A 16 -17.29 32.36 -7.02
CA GLN A 16 -18.10 32.12 -8.21
C GLN A 16 -17.56 30.91 -8.98
N GLU A 17 -16.24 30.87 -9.24
CA GLU A 17 -15.60 29.78 -9.99
C GLU A 17 -15.81 28.43 -9.30
N VAL A 18 -15.68 28.36 -7.97
CA VAL A 18 -15.93 27.11 -7.25
C VAL A 18 -17.40 26.72 -7.33
N ALA A 19 -18.31 27.68 -7.13
CA ALA A 19 -19.74 27.42 -7.17
C ALA A 19 -20.19 26.89 -8.54
N GLU A 20 -19.68 27.47 -9.62
CA GLU A 20 -19.91 27.01 -11.00
C GLU A 20 -19.36 25.60 -11.21
N ALA A 21 -18.13 25.34 -10.76
CA ALA A 21 -17.47 24.04 -10.94
C ALA A 21 -18.24 22.88 -10.30
N ILE A 22 -18.91 23.09 -9.16
CA ILE A 22 -19.69 22.05 -8.47
C ILE A 22 -21.21 22.15 -8.73
N GLY A 23 -21.65 23.09 -9.57
CA GLY A 23 -23.06 23.22 -9.96
C GLY A 23 -23.98 23.78 -8.87
N VAL A 24 -23.52 24.75 -8.09
CA VAL A 24 -24.29 25.38 -6.98
C VAL A 24 -24.33 26.90 -7.15
N THR A 25 -25.21 27.56 -6.40
CA THR A 25 -25.26 29.03 -6.44
C THR A 25 -24.09 29.63 -5.65
N ARG A 26 -23.52 30.74 -6.14
CA ARG A 26 -22.49 31.50 -5.40
C ARG A 26 -22.95 31.90 -4.01
N ARG A 27 -24.22 32.29 -3.86
CA ARG A 27 -24.81 32.65 -2.56
C ARG A 27 -24.85 31.45 -1.61
N GLY A 28 -25.19 30.27 -2.10
CA GLY A 28 -25.12 29.02 -1.32
C GLY A 28 -23.70 28.73 -0.86
N PHE A 29 -22.74 28.80 -1.78
CA PHE A 29 -21.32 28.60 -1.47
C PHE A 29 -20.79 29.61 -0.44
N GLN A 30 -21.14 30.89 -0.59
CA GLN A 30 -20.78 31.94 0.37
C GLN A 30 -21.31 31.64 1.78
N LYS A 31 -22.57 31.18 1.89
CA LYS A 31 -23.15 30.80 3.18
C LYS A 31 -22.38 29.65 3.83
N TRP A 32 -21.90 28.66 3.07
CA TRP A 32 -21.04 27.59 3.59
C TRP A 32 -19.70 28.13 4.10
N GLU A 33 -19.03 29.01 3.35
CA GLU A 33 -17.76 29.61 3.79
C GLU A 33 -17.91 30.45 5.07
N ASN A 34 -19.07 31.08 5.26
CA ASN A 34 -19.38 31.91 6.41
C ASN A 34 -20.00 31.14 7.59
N GLY A 35 -20.35 29.87 7.41
CA GLY A 35 -21.05 29.07 8.44
C GLY A 35 -22.53 29.42 8.62
N GLU A 36 -23.12 30.17 7.69
CA GLU A 36 -24.53 30.60 7.73
C GLU A 36 -25.50 29.48 7.32
N SER A 37 -25.00 28.39 6.74
CA SER A 37 -25.80 27.20 6.41
C SER A 37 -24.96 25.94 6.43
N GLN A 38 -25.58 24.81 6.79
CA GLN A 38 -24.96 23.49 6.69
C GLN A 38 -24.80 23.06 5.23
N ILE A 39 -23.67 22.41 4.94
CA ILE A 39 -23.41 21.78 3.66
C ILE A 39 -23.96 20.35 3.67
N THR A 40 -24.55 19.91 2.56
CA THR A 40 -24.99 18.52 2.41
C THR A 40 -23.79 17.62 2.13
N LEU A 41 -23.89 16.33 2.49
CA LEU A 41 -22.83 15.35 2.20
C LEU A 41 -22.47 15.30 0.71
N LYS A 42 -23.48 15.39 -0.17
CA LYS A 42 -23.30 15.44 -1.63
C LYS A 42 -22.42 16.61 -2.07
N ASN A 43 -22.72 17.82 -1.60
CA ASN A 43 -21.97 19.02 -2.01
C ASN A 43 -20.57 19.03 -1.37
N ALA A 44 -20.44 18.50 -0.15
CA ALA A 44 -19.15 18.33 0.50
C ALA A 44 -18.26 17.35 -0.27
N ALA A 45 -18.81 16.23 -0.77
CA ALA A 45 -18.07 15.29 -1.63
C ALA A 45 -17.60 15.95 -2.94
N GLN A 46 -18.46 16.72 -3.59
CA GLN A 46 -18.07 17.45 -4.81
C GLN A 46 -16.96 18.50 -4.55
N LEU A 47 -16.98 19.17 -3.39
CA LEU A 47 -15.90 20.07 -3.00
C LEU A 47 -14.60 19.32 -2.71
N ALA A 48 -14.68 18.15 -2.06
CA ALA A 48 -13.53 17.30 -1.78
C ALA A 48 -12.83 16.89 -3.08
N ASP A 49 -13.60 16.41 -4.06
CA ASP A 49 -13.11 16.06 -5.38
C ASP A 49 -12.52 17.27 -6.10
N TYR A 50 -13.20 18.41 -6.07
CA TYR A 50 -12.72 19.65 -6.70
C TYR A 50 -11.38 20.13 -6.12
N PHE A 51 -11.18 20.01 -4.80
CA PHE A 51 -9.95 20.43 -4.13
C PHE A 51 -8.89 19.34 -4.06
N GLY A 52 -9.21 18.09 -4.42
CA GLY A 52 -8.30 16.96 -4.33
C GLY A 52 -7.96 16.59 -2.88
N VAL A 53 -8.91 16.77 -1.96
CA VAL A 53 -8.76 16.46 -0.54
C VAL A 53 -9.82 15.46 -0.11
N PRO A 54 -9.58 14.60 0.89
CA PRO A 54 -10.61 13.71 1.39
C PRO A 54 -11.78 14.46 2.05
N LEU A 55 -12.97 13.87 1.95
CA LEU A 55 -14.20 14.43 2.52
C LEU A 55 -14.09 14.76 4.01
N SER A 56 -13.40 13.91 4.78
CA SER A 56 -13.16 14.12 6.21
C SER A 56 -12.38 15.41 6.52
N TYR A 57 -11.50 15.85 5.61
CA TYR A 57 -10.78 17.11 5.74
C TYR A 57 -11.72 18.32 5.69
N LEU A 58 -12.78 18.27 4.86
CA LEU A 58 -13.77 19.35 4.78
C LEU A 58 -14.74 19.37 5.97
N LEU A 59 -15.00 18.22 6.59
CA LEU A 59 -15.91 18.08 7.71
C LEU A 59 -15.28 18.42 9.07
N ASN A 60 -14.03 18.90 9.07
CA ASN A 60 -13.31 19.36 10.26
C ASN A 60 -13.17 18.28 11.36
N GLN A 61 -13.09 17.02 10.91
CA GLN A 61 -12.72 15.86 11.72
C GLN A 61 -11.20 15.82 11.93
N GLU A 62 -10.66 16.86 12.59
CA GLU A 62 -9.19 17.05 12.75
C GLU A 62 -8.53 15.86 13.45
N GLU A 63 -9.15 15.32 14.50
CA GLU A 63 -8.61 14.14 15.18
C GLU A 63 -8.55 12.91 14.28
N GLU A 64 -9.59 12.65 13.49
CA GLU A 64 -9.61 11.48 12.60
C GLU A 64 -8.66 11.68 11.41
N TRP A 65 -8.50 12.91 10.92
CA TRP A 65 -7.56 13.25 9.85
C TRP A 65 -6.10 13.15 10.30
N GLU A 66 -5.74 13.65 11.47
CA GLU A 66 -4.39 13.51 12.03
C GLU A 66 -4.06 12.04 12.29
N LYS A 67 -5.00 11.26 12.85
CA LYS A 67 -4.84 9.81 13.01
C LYS A 67 -4.61 9.11 11.67
N LEU A 68 -5.34 9.50 10.61
CA LEU A 68 -5.15 8.95 9.26
C LEU A 68 -3.79 9.33 8.65
N GLN A 69 -3.35 10.57 8.81
CA GLN A 69 -2.02 11.03 8.36
C GLN A 69 -0.90 10.28 9.10
N GLU A 70 -1.05 10.10 10.41
CA GLU A 70 -0.10 9.34 11.22
C GLU A 70 -0.06 7.87 10.81
N LEU A 71 -1.21 7.24 10.57
CA LEU A 71 -1.32 5.88 10.03
C LEU A 71 -0.62 5.76 8.67
N HIS A 72 -0.90 6.67 7.74
CA HIS A 72 -0.30 6.66 6.41
C HIS A 72 1.23 6.79 6.45
N ARG A 73 1.77 7.54 7.43
CA ARG A 73 3.22 7.64 7.65
C ARG A 73 3.83 6.37 8.25
N LYS A 74 3.07 5.60 9.03
CA LYS A 74 3.53 4.37 9.70
C LYS A 74 3.40 3.13 8.82
N LEU A 75 2.49 3.14 7.84
CA LEU A 75 2.29 2.03 6.93
C LEU A 75 3.44 1.96 5.92
N PRO A 76 3.99 0.76 5.65
CA PRO A 76 4.96 0.60 4.58
C PRO A 76 4.30 0.90 3.24
N THR A 77 5.06 1.51 2.34
CA THR A 77 4.68 1.60 0.92
C THR A 77 4.52 0.20 0.32
N VAL A 78 3.81 0.08 -0.80
CA VAL A 78 3.68 -1.19 -1.53
C VAL A 78 5.05 -1.81 -1.81
N LYS A 79 6.02 -0.98 -2.21
CA LYS A 79 7.40 -1.43 -2.46
C LYS A 79 8.10 -1.95 -1.20
N GLU A 80 8.02 -1.22 -0.09
CA GLU A 80 8.61 -1.65 1.18
C GLU A 80 7.94 -2.90 1.73
N PHE A 81 6.62 -3.04 1.52
CA PHE A 81 5.87 -4.23 1.85
C PHE A 81 6.36 -5.42 1.02
N ASP A 82 6.45 -5.28 -0.30
CA ASP A 82 6.97 -6.33 -1.19
C ASP A 82 8.40 -6.75 -0.84
N GLU A 83 9.29 -5.78 -0.58
CA GLU A 83 10.67 -6.03 -0.15
C GLU A 83 10.74 -6.78 1.19
N LEU A 84 9.93 -6.37 2.18
CA LEU A 84 9.85 -7.03 3.48
C LEU A 84 9.35 -8.47 3.36
N HIS A 85 8.33 -8.69 2.54
CA HIS A 85 7.76 -10.01 2.28
C HIS A 85 8.76 -10.91 1.54
N PHE A 86 9.41 -10.39 0.50
CA PHE A 86 10.46 -11.10 -0.22
C PHE A 86 11.61 -11.50 0.71
N LYS A 87 12.13 -10.56 1.51
CA LYS A 87 13.23 -10.82 2.45
C LYS A 87 12.86 -11.89 3.48
N LYS A 88 11.61 -11.91 3.96
CA LYS A 88 11.13 -12.97 4.86
C LYS A 88 11.12 -14.34 4.17
N GLN A 89 10.66 -14.42 2.92
CA GLN A 89 10.69 -15.68 2.17
C GLN A 89 12.09 -16.15 1.84
N GLU A 90 12.96 -15.23 1.42
CA GLU A 90 14.35 -15.54 1.13
C GLU A 90 15.06 -16.13 2.36
N ASN A 91 14.84 -15.55 3.54
CA ASN A 91 15.41 -16.09 4.78
C ASN A 91 14.85 -17.48 5.14
N ARG A 92 13.57 -17.74 4.87
CA ARG A 92 12.97 -19.07 5.07
C ARG A 92 13.54 -20.08 4.09
N PHE A 93 13.66 -19.71 2.82
CA PHE A 93 14.26 -20.56 1.79
C PHE A 93 15.72 -20.89 2.11
N LYS A 94 16.53 -19.92 2.55
CA LYS A 94 17.91 -20.15 3.00
C LYS A 94 17.98 -21.16 4.16
N ARG A 95 17.08 -21.05 5.14
CA ARG A 95 17.00 -22.02 6.26
C ARG A 95 16.58 -23.41 5.78
N PHE A 96 15.62 -23.47 4.85
CA PHE A 96 15.19 -24.74 4.25
C PHE A 96 16.32 -25.41 3.48
N VAL A 97 17.03 -24.68 2.63
CA VAL A 97 18.21 -25.18 1.92
C VAL A 97 19.27 -25.65 2.91
N GLN A 98 19.60 -24.85 3.94
CA GLN A 98 20.57 -25.23 4.96
C GLN A 98 20.17 -26.54 5.67
N PHE A 99 18.88 -26.71 5.99
CA PHE A 99 18.37 -27.94 6.58
C PHE A 99 18.58 -29.14 5.64
N VAL A 100 18.20 -29.03 4.37
CA VAL A 100 18.37 -30.13 3.40
C VAL A 100 19.85 -30.46 3.17
N SER A 101 20.71 -29.45 3.12
CA SER A 101 22.17 -29.62 2.94
C SER A 101 22.84 -30.28 4.15
N ASN A 102 22.36 -30.04 5.38
CA ASN A 102 22.94 -30.65 6.58
C ASN A 102 22.69 -32.17 6.65
N GLU A 103 21.64 -32.66 6.01
CA GLU A 103 21.23 -34.07 6.00
C GLU A 103 21.86 -34.87 4.84
N ASP A 104 22.89 -34.32 4.17
CA ASP A 104 23.57 -34.89 2.99
C ASP A 104 22.62 -35.35 1.87
N MET A 105 21.47 -34.67 1.75
CA MET A 105 20.44 -35.01 0.77
C MET A 105 20.77 -34.44 -0.60
N LYS A 106 20.88 -35.33 -1.60
CA LYS A 106 21.07 -34.92 -3.00
C LYS A 106 19.75 -34.59 -3.69
N VAL A 107 19.33 -33.33 -3.58
CA VAL A 107 18.12 -32.81 -4.24
C VAL A 107 18.52 -31.79 -5.30
N LYS A 108 17.92 -31.88 -6.50
CA LYS A 108 18.11 -30.88 -7.56
C LYS A 108 17.50 -29.54 -7.14
N ASP A 109 18.11 -28.41 -7.55
CA ASP A 109 17.64 -27.08 -7.16
C ASP A 109 16.19 -26.82 -7.50
N ARG A 110 15.78 -27.23 -8.71
CA ARG A 110 14.38 -27.15 -9.15
C ARG A 110 13.44 -27.84 -8.17
N ASN A 111 13.83 -29.02 -7.68
CA ASN A 111 13.04 -29.78 -6.75
C ASN A 111 13.01 -29.13 -5.36
N LEU A 112 14.11 -28.47 -4.93
CA LEU A 112 14.12 -27.70 -3.67
C LEU A 112 13.11 -26.56 -3.70
N VAL A 113 13.07 -25.79 -4.79
CA VAL A 113 12.12 -24.68 -4.95
C VAL A 113 10.68 -25.21 -5.00
N LEU A 114 10.42 -26.29 -5.73
CA LEU A 114 9.09 -26.92 -5.79
C LEU A 114 8.63 -27.44 -4.43
N ILE A 115 9.49 -28.16 -3.71
CA ILE A 115 9.20 -28.67 -2.36
C ILE A 115 8.93 -27.50 -1.41
N PHE A 116 9.78 -26.48 -1.43
CA PHE A 116 9.59 -25.29 -0.60
C PHE A 116 8.26 -24.59 -0.90
N ASN A 117 7.95 -24.37 -2.18
CA ASN A 117 6.70 -23.74 -2.59
C ASN A 117 5.46 -24.59 -2.23
N LEU A 118 5.55 -25.92 -2.32
CA LEU A 118 4.50 -26.83 -1.86
C LEU A 118 4.25 -26.69 -0.36
N LEU A 119 5.31 -26.75 0.46
CA LEU A 119 5.24 -26.60 1.91
C LEU A 119 4.63 -25.24 2.30
N VAL A 120 5.10 -24.18 1.67
CA VAL A 120 4.60 -22.81 1.84
C VAL A 120 3.12 -22.68 1.46
N SER A 121 2.71 -23.30 0.34
CA SER A 121 1.32 -23.23 -0.13
C SER A 121 0.33 -24.03 0.72
N SER A 122 0.83 -25.02 1.48
CA SER A 122 0.01 -25.88 2.35
C SER A 122 -0.25 -25.30 3.75
N ASP A 123 0.45 -24.21 4.10
CA ASP A 123 0.27 -23.53 5.38
C ASP A 123 -0.86 -22.49 5.23
N GLU A 124 -2.03 -22.74 5.81
CA GLU A 124 -3.17 -21.82 5.74
C GLU A 124 -2.92 -20.49 6.49
N THR A 125 -1.89 -20.43 7.35
CA THR A 125 -1.46 -19.18 7.98
C THR A 125 -0.62 -18.30 7.06
N PHE A 126 -0.26 -18.82 5.88
CA PHE A 126 0.50 -18.13 4.86
C PHE A 126 -0.44 -17.32 3.95
N GLY A 127 -0.40 -15.98 4.09
CA GLY A 127 -1.20 -15.07 3.24
C GLY A 127 -0.86 -15.17 1.74
N VAL A 128 -1.86 -14.89 0.90
CA VAL A 128 -1.78 -14.83 -0.58
C VAL A 128 -0.61 -13.95 -1.07
N ASN A 129 0.12 -14.41 -2.10
CA ASN A 129 1.36 -13.84 -2.72
C ASN A 129 2.72 -14.25 -2.12
N GLN A 130 2.86 -15.47 -1.59
CA GLN A 130 4.08 -15.91 -0.91
C GLN A 130 4.89 -17.02 -1.62
N ILE A 131 4.61 -17.32 -2.89
CA ILE A 131 5.43 -18.24 -3.69
C ILE A 131 6.84 -17.64 -3.86
N TYR A 132 7.88 -18.44 -3.63
CA TYR A 132 9.25 -17.99 -3.85
C TYR A 132 9.47 -17.78 -5.36
N PRO A 133 9.76 -16.54 -5.81
CA PRO A 133 9.62 -16.16 -7.22
C PRO A 133 10.84 -16.55 -8.07
N PHE A 134 11.66 -17.51 -7.63
CA PHE A 134 12.87 -17.86 -8.34
C PHE A 134 12.53 -18.50 -9.70
N PRO A 135 12.95 -17.90 -10.83
CA PRO A 135 12.74 -18.52 -12.13
C PRO A 135 13.60 -19.78 -12.21
N LEU A 136 12.96 -20.89 -12.56
CA LEU A 136 13.61 -22.19 -12.66
C LEU A 136 14.14 -22.37 -14.09
N ASP A 137 15.45 -22.23 -14.31
CA ASP A 137 16.08 -22.72 -15.54
C ASP A 137 16.21 -24.26 -15.44
N GLU A 138 15.89 -24.96 -16.53
CA GLU A 138 15.96 -26.42 -16.58
C GLU A 138 17.40 -26.96 -16.45
N LYS A 139 18.40 -26.10 -16.60
CA LYS A 139 19.83 -26.44 -16.52
C LYS A 139 20.44 -26.33 -15.12
N ASP A 140 19.72 -25.78 -14.14
CA ASP A 140 20.22 -25.60 -12.77
C ASP A 140 20.11 -26.93 -11.99
N GLU A 141 21.15 -27.76 -12.10
CA GLU A 141 21.09 -29.10 -11.54
C GLU A 141 21.44 -29.16 -10.04
N TYR A 142 22.46 -28.43 -9.54
CA TYR A 142 22.94 -28.50 -8.14
C TYR A 142 23.78 -27.28 -7.67
N HIS A 143 23.14 -26.15 -7.37
CA HIS A 143 23.76 -24.91 -6.88
C HIS A 143 23.49 -24.63 -5.39
N PHE A 144 22.36 -25.07 -4.83
CA PHE A 144 21.98 -24.70 -3.46
C PHE A 144 22.45 -25.68 -2.37
N THR A 145 22.58 -26.97 -2.71
CA THR A 145 22.96 -28.03 -1.76
C THR A 145 24.43 -28.45 -1.84
N ASN A 146 25.15 -27.97 -2.84
CA ASN A 146 26.55 -28.34 -3.08
C ASN A 146 27.50 -27.42 -2.30
N GLN A 147 28.10 -27.93 -1.22
CA GLN A 147 29.07 -27.17 -0.41
C GLN A 147 30.39 -26.86 -1.14
N GLU A 148 30.69 -27.52 -2.27
CA GLU A 148 31.96 -27.35 -3.00
C GLU A 148 32.00 -26.14 -3.96
N LYS A 149 30.89 -25.43 -4.18
CA LYS A 149 30.82 -24.28 -5.12
C LYS A 149 30.38 -22.95 -4.50
N SER A 150 30.28 -22.85 -3.17
CA SER A 150 29.91 -21.60 -2.48
C SER A 150 31.03 -20.54 -2.43
N GLU A 151 32.20 -20.81 -3.00
CA GLU A 151 33.28 -19.84 -3.14
C GLU A 151 33.53 -19.52 -4.62
N LYS A 152 32.79 -18.55 -5.16
CA LYS A 152 33.24 -17.63 -6.22
C LYS A 152 32.31 -16.44 -6.37
#